data_AF-A0A0G0LF11-F1
#
_entry.id   AF-A0A0G0LF11-F1
#
_cell.length_a   1.000
_cell.length_b   1.000
_cell.length_c   1.000
_cell.angle_alpha   90.00
_cell.angle_beta   90.00
_cell.angle_gamma   90.00
#
_symmetry.space_group_name_H-M   'P 1'
#
loop_
_entity.id
_entity.type
_entity.pdbx_description
1 polymer ?
#
loop_
_entity_poly.entity_id
_entity_poly.type
_entity_poly.pdbx_seq_one_letter_code
_entity_poly.pdbx_strand_id
1 'polypeptide(L)'
;MKITTKSDYAMIMMVELTKQKKDQVLPLSAIADKYRLSLSYLEQLAARLKRNKLVTSKQGVLGGYLLAVDPTKITARQIIEAVGDEIYPVECTCPDNKTPKAKTKTTTNKVNKTLDSLRKYLQMHGGDIQLVEITPDNVVRVAFSGACVGCSAAQQTLEFYIKESIFSNCPEIIDVEAVNMGLADHTPQGIPL
;
A
#
# COMPACT_ATOMS: atom_id res chain seq x y z
N MET A 1 -6.85 -1.54 -6.56
CA MET A 1 -5.65 -2.37 -6.74
C MET A 1 -5.18 -2.23 -8.18
N LYS A 2 -3.90 -1.91 -8.44
CA LYS A 2 -3.34 -1.83 -9.80
C LYS A 2 -2.51 -3.08 -9.98
N ILE A 3 -3.11 -4.10 -10.57
CA ILE A 3 -2.36 -5.28 -11.02
C ILE A 3 -1.56 -4.83 -12.24
N THR A 4 -0.26 -5.12 -12.28
CA THR A 4 0.53 -4.77 -13.46
C THR A 4 0.30 -5.80 -14.57
N THR A 5 0.58 -5.39 -15.79
CA THR A 5 0.57 -6.23 -16.99
C THR A 5 1.38 -7.53 -16.81
N LYS A 6 2.43 -7.49 -15.98
CA LYS A 6 3.26 -8.65 -15.66
C LYS A 6 2.52 -9.71 -14.84
N SER A 7 1.80 -9.27 -13.82
CA SER A 7 0.95 -10.14 -13.01
C SER A 7 -0.22 -10.69 -13.83
N ASP A 8 -0.82 -9.89 -14.69
CA ASP A 8 -1.89 -10.35 -15.59
C ASP A 8 -1.41 -11.48 -16.51
N TYR A 9 -0.25 -11.31 -17.14
CA TYR A 9 0.32 -12.34 -18.02
C TYR A 9 0.77 -13.59 -17.26
N ALA A 10 1.27 -13.44 -16.03
CA ALA A 10 1.57 -14.59 -15.17
C ALA A 10 0.30 -15.37 -14.81
N MET A 11 -0.80 -14.68 -14.49
CA MET A 11 -2.09 -15.32 -14.22
C MET A 11 -2.64 -16.02 -15.45
N ILE A 12 -2.57 -15.40 -16.63
CA ILE A 12 -2.97 -16.04 -17.90
C ILE A 12 -2.21 -17.34 -18.12
N MET A 13 -0.89 -17.34 -17.95
CA MET A 13 -0.09 -18.56 -18.05
C MET A 13 -0.59 -19.64 -17.09
N MET A 14 -0.78 -19.31 -15.81
CA MET A 14 -1.24 -20.27 -14.79
C MET A 14 -2.62 -20.86 -15.14
N VAL A 15 -3.55 -20.03 -15.61
CA VAL A 15 -4.90 -20.46 -16.05
C VAL A 15 -4.85 -21.34 -17.30
N GLU A 16 -3.93 -21.10 -18.22
CA GLU A 16 -3.76 -21.98 -19.38
C GLU A 16 -3.19 -23.34 -18.99
N LEU A 17 -2.32 -23.38 -17.97
CA LEU A 17 -1.80 -24.63 -17.40
C LEU A 17 -2.90 -25.43 -16.68
N THR A 18 -3.87 -24.79 -16.02
CA THR A 18 -4.99 -25.51 -15.36
C THR A 18 -5.92 -26.21 -16.34
N LYS A 19 -5.96 -25.76 -17.59
CA LYS A 19 -6.84 -26.34 -18.63
C LYS A 19 -6.29 -27.63 -19.22
N GLN A 20 -5.02 -27.94 -18.99
CA GLN A 20 -4.40 -29.15 -19.50
C GLN A 20 -4.84 -30.35 -18.68
N LYS A 21 -4.81 -31.54 -19.31
CA LYS A 21 -5.01 -32.79 -18.57
C LYS A 21 -3.86 -33.00 -17.58
N LYS A 22 -4.10 -33.83 -16.57
CA LYS A 22 -3.05 -34.23 -15.62
C LYS A 22 -1.81 -34.73 -16.39
N ASP A 23 -0.64 -34.25 -15.97
CA ASP A 23 0.68 -34.58 -16.53
C ASP A 23 0.94 -34.15 -17.99
N GLN A 24 0.01 -33.41 -18.60
CA GLN A 24 0.19 -32.83 -19.92
C GLN A 24 0.98 -31.51 -19.83
N VAL A 25 2.07 -31.43 -20.59
CA VAL A 25 2.90 -30.21 -20.69
C VAL A 25 2.31 -29.26 -21.74
N LEU A 26 2.37 -27.96 -21.45
CA LEU A 26 1.99 -26.89 -22.39
C LEU A 26 3.26 -26.13 -22.83
N PRO A 27 3.61 -26.13 -24.12
CA PRO A 27 4.69 -25.29 -24.61
C PRO A 27 4.33 -23.81 -24.48
N LEU A 28 5.29 -22.99 -24.04
CA LEU A 28 5.06 -21.54 -23.87
C LEU A 28 4.80 -20.83 -25.20
N SER A 29 5.30 -21.36 -26.31
CA SER A 29 5.01 -20.83 -27.66
C SER A 29 3.52 -20.84 -27.97
N ALA A 30 2.80 -21.89 -27.58
CA ALA A 30 1.35 -21.95 -27.78
C ALA A 30 0.60 -20.83 -27.01
N ILE A 31 1.09 -20.46 -25.83
CA ILE A 31 0.54 -19.33 -25.05
C ILE A 31 0.95 -18.00 -25.70
N ALA A 32 2.21 -17.88 -26.11
CA ALA A 32 2.76 -16.70 -26.79
C ALA A 32 1.94 -16.35 -28.04
N ASP A 33 1.69 -17.33 -28.89
CA ASP A 33 0.93 -17.17 -30.14
C ASP A 33 -0.53 -16.79 -29.85
N LYS A 34 -1.16 -17.48 -28.89
CA LYS A 34 -2.57 -17.26 -28.54
C LYS A 34 -2.85 -15.87 -27.97
N TYR A 35 -1.95 -15.36 -27.13
CA TYR A 35 -2.12 -14.07 -26.44
C TYR A 35 -1.29 -12.94 -27.06
N ARG A 36 -0.60 -13.20 -28.18
CA ARG A 36 0.32 -12.26 -28.86
C ARG A 36 1.37 -11.68 -27.92
N LEU A 37 1.95 -12.55 -27.09
CA LEU A 37 3.03 -12.22 -26.16
C LEU A 37 4.37 -12.66 -26.74
N SER A 38 5.47 -12.02 -26.33
CA SER A 38 6.79 -12.54 -26.72
C SER A 38 7.13 -13.80 -25.92
N LEU A 39 7.64 -14.82 -26.61
CA LEU A 39 8.04 -16.09 -25.99
C LEU A 39 9.06 -15.84 -24.86
N SER A 40 10.07 -14.99 -25.12
CA SER A 40 11.09 -14.64 -24.13
C SER A 40 10.50 -14.05 -22.85
N TYR A 41 9.44 -13.24 -22.96
CA TYR A 41 8.80 -12.69 -21.77
C TYR A 41 8.08 -13.76 -20.95
N LEU A 42 7.36 -14.67 -21.61
CA LEU A 42 6.77 -15.83 -20.92
C LEU A 42 7.83 -16.73 -20.29
N GLU A 43 8.97 -16.95 -20.95
CA GLU A 43 10.09 -17.70 -20.37
C GLU A 43 10.63 -17.05 -19.09
N GLN A 44 10.76 -15.72 -19.07
CA GLN A 44 11.17 -14.99 -17.86
C GLN A 44 10.14 -15.13 -16.72
N LEU A 45 8.85 -15.06 -17.03
CA LEU A 45 7.79 -15.30 -16.04
C LEU A 45 7.82 -16.74 -15.53
N ALA A 46 7.90 -17.72 -16.44
CA ALA A 46 7.95 -19.13 -16.10
C ALA A 46 9.17 -19.47 -15.24
N ALA A 47 10.33 -18.87 -15.51
CA ALA A 47 11.52 -19.04 -14.69
C ALA A 47 11.32 -18.54 -13.24
N ARG A 48 10.59 -17.42 -13.06
CA ARG A 48 10.24 -16.88 -11.74
C ARG A 48 9.22 -17.79 -11.02
N LEU A 49 8.17 -18.24 -11.72
CA LEU A 49 7.18 -19.16 -11.18
C LEU A 49 7.78 -20.52 -10.80
N LYS A 50 8.72 -21.03 -11.61
CA LYS A 50 9.46 -22.27 -11.35
C LYS A 50 10.35 -22.17 -10.13
N ARG A 51 11.08 -21.06 -9.96
CA ARG A 51 11.88 -20.81 -8.75
C ARG A 51 11.03 -20.81 -7.48
N ASN A 52 9.79 -20.33 -7.58
CA ASN A 52 8.81 -20.35 -6.50
C ASN A 52 7.98 -21.66 -6.42
N LYS A 53 8.38 -22.70 -7.17
CA LYS A 53 7.75 -24.03 -7.15
C LYS A 53 6.27 -24.04 -7.52
N LEU A 54 5.79 -23.04 -8.27
CA LEU A 54 4.40 -22.99 -8.76
C LEU A 54 4.22 -23.79 -10.05
N VAL A 55 5.27 -23.85 -10.88
CA VAL A 55 5.31 -24.60 -12.13
C VAL A 55 6.57 -25.45 -12.20
N THR A 56 6.54 -26.50 -13.01
CA THR A 56 7.71 -27.28 -13.40
C THR A 56 7.79 -27.38 -14.93
N SER A 57 8.97 -27.73 -15.43
CA SER A 57 9.26 -27.81 -16.87
C SER A 57 9.69 -29.21 -17.26
N LYS A 58 9.21 -29.71 -18.40
CA LYS A 58 9.76 -30.91 -19.05
C LYS A 58 10.65 -30.46 -20.23
N GLN A 59 11.86 -30.99 -20.30
CA GLN A 59 12.81 -30.69 -21.39
C GLN A 59 12.55 -31.56 -22.62
N GLY A 60 13.04 -31.10 -23.77
CA GLY A 60 12.94 -31.78 -25.06
C GLY A 60 12.15 -30.97 -26.10
N VAL A 61 12.11 -31.47 -27.34
CA VAL A 61 11.44 -30.82 -28.49
C VAL A 61 9.93 -30.65 -28.27
N LEU A 62 9.31 -31.57 -27.52
CA LEU A 62 7.91 -31.50 -27.08
C LEU A 62 7.82 -31.12 -25.59
N GLY A 63 8.81 -30.38 -25.10
CA GLY A 63 8.86 -29.87 -23.74
C GLY A 63 7.82 -28.78 -23.48
N GLY A 64 7.74 -28.36 -22.24
CA GLY A 64 6.77 -27.34 -21.83
C GLY A 64 6.67 -27.24 -20.32
N TYR A 65 5.61 -26.57 -19.86
CA TYR A 65 5.36 -26.34 -18.45
C TYR A 65 4.07 -27.01 -17.99
N LEU A 66 4.01 -27.33 -16.72
CA LEU A 66 2.80 -27.77 -16.01
C LEU A 66 2.82 -27.20 -14.58
N LEU A 67 1.67 -27.23 -13.92
CA LEU A 67 1.59 -26.87 -12.50
C LEU A 67 2.39 -27.86 -11.65
N ALA A 68 3.19 -27.32 -10.72
CA ALA A 68 3.92 -28.14 -9.74
C ALA A 68 3.09 -28.39 -8.46
N VAL A 69 1.99 -27.65 -8.30
CA VAL A 69 1.11 -27.68 -7.13
C VAL A 69 -0.33 -27.82 -7.62
N ASP A 70 -1.18 -28.44 -6.80
CA ASP A 70 -2.63 -28.48 -7.04
C ASP A 70 -3.19 -27.05 -7.22
N PRO A 71 -3.94 -26.77 -8.30
CA PRO A 71 -4.43 -25.43 -8.59
C PRO A 71 -5.35 -24.85 -7.49
N THR A 72 -6.04 -25.71 -6.74
CA THR A 72 -6.88 -25.27 -5.61
C THR A 72 -6.07 -24.70 -4.44
N LYS A 73 -4.76 -24.96 -4.42
CA LYS A 73 -3.82 -24.48 -3.40
C LYS A 73 -2.98 -23.30 -3.85
N ILE A 74 -3.15 -22.84 -5.11
CA ILE A 74 -2.40 -21.71 -5.67
C ILE A 74 -3.23 -20.45 -5.51
N THR A 75 -2.69 -19.46 -4.79
CA THR A 75 -3.34 -18.17 -4.60
C THR A 75 -2.84 -17.13 -5.59
N ALA A 76 -3.67 -16.15 -5.93
CA ALA A 76 -3.28 -15.01 -6.75
C ALA A 76 -2.09 -14.25 -6.13
N ARG A 77 -2.05 -14.13 -4.79
CA ARG A 77 -0.96 -13.51 -4.06
C ARG A 77 0.39 -14.19 -4.33
N GLN A 78 0.45 -15.52 -4.26
CA GLN A 78 1.67 -16.27 -4.55
C GLN A 78 2.16 -16.06 -5.98
N ILE A 79 1.25 -15.95 -6.96
CA ILE A 79 1.62 -15.70 -8.36
C ILE A 79 2.27 -14.30 -8.49
N ILE A 80 1.63 -13.27 -7.92
CA ILE A 80 2.10 -11.88 -7.95
C ILE A 80 3.46 -11.75 -7.26
N GLU A 81 3.60 -12.32 -6.05
CA GLU A 81 4.85 -12.33 -5.30
C GLU A 81 5.95 -13.08 -6.06
N ALA A 82 5.63 -14.23 -6.65
CA ALA A 82 6.59 -15.05 -7.38
C ALA A 82 7.18 -14.31 -8.59
N VAL A 83 6.35 -13.55 -9.32
CA VAL A 83 6.84 -12.76 -10.45
C VAL A 83 7.53 -11.47 -9.99
N GLY A 84 7.50 -11.13 -8.70
CA GLY A 84 8.15 -9.94 -8.15
C GLY A 84 7.45 -8.70 -8.65
N ASP A 85 6.14 -8.63 -8.40
CA ASP A 85 5.31 -7.47 -8.67
C ASP A 85 4.75 -6.92 -7.35
N GLU A 86 4.67 -5.59 -7.24
CA GLU A 86 4.20 -4.91 -6.02
C GLU A 86 2.71 -4.62 -6.13
N ILE A 87 1.95 -4.95 -5.08
CA ILE A 87 0.50 -4.69 -5.06
C ILE A 87 0.26 -3.27 -4.57
N TYR A 88 -0.07 -2.38 -5.49
CA TYR A 88 -0.49 -1.02 -5.15
C TYR A 88 -2.00 -0.94 -4.90
N PRO A 89 -2.45 -0.28 -3.81
CA PRO A 89 -3.83 0.14 -3.68
C PRO A 89 -4.20 1.03 -4.88
N VAL A 90 -5.41 0.87 -5.42
CA VAL A 90 -5.97 1.88 -6.36
C VAL A 90 -7.05 2.59 -5.59
N GLU A 91 -7.02 3.91 -5.67
CA GLU A 91 -8.09 4.74 -5.20
C GLU A 91 -9.34 4.42 -6.01
N CYS A 92 -10.40 3.99 -5.33
CA CYS A 92 -11.68 3.77 -5.97
C CYS A 92 -12.25 5.11 -6.43
N THR A 93 -12.33 5.34 -7.74
CA THR A 93 -13.07 6.45 -8.33
C THR A 93 -14.47 5.93 -8.72
N CYS A 94 -15.41 6.01 -7.78
CA CYS A 94 -16.82 5.70 -8.04
C CYS A 94 -17.54 7.02 -8.42
N PRO A 95 -18.14 7.14 -9.62
CA PRO A 95 -18.90 8.33 -10.03
C PRO A 95 -20.12 8.61 -9.15
N ASP A 96 -20.61 7.58 -8.46
CA ASP A 96 -21.90 7.52 -7.81
C ASP A 96 -21.80 7.31 -6.29
N ASN A 97 -20.75 7.81 -5.62
CA ASN A 97 -20.59 7.91 -4.15
C ASN A 97 -20.96 6.68 -3.29
N LYS A 98 -21.15 5.50 -3.90
CA LYS A 98 -21.45 4.23 -3.24
C LYS A 98 -20.15 3.45 -3.13
N THR A 99 -19.29 3.90 -2.23
CA THR A 99 -18.05 3.19 -1.94
C THR A 99 -18.35 1.89 -1.17
N PRO A 100 -17.85 0.72 -1.60
CA PRO A 100 -17.81 -0.46 -0.74
C PRO A 100 -16.80 -0.20 0.38
N LYS A 101 -17.31 -0.03 1.62
CA LYS A 101 -16.52 0.27 2.82
C LYS A 101 -15.57 -0.89 3.16
N ALA A 102 -14.31 -0.81 2.74
CA ALA A 102 -13.23 -1.65 3.25
C ALA A 102 -12.74 -1.10 4.60
N LYS A 103 -13.17 -1.70 5.71
CA LYS A 103 -13.15 -1.12 7.07
C LYS A 103 -11.78 -0.93 7.77
N THR A 104 -10.62 -1.25 7.20
CA THR A 104 -9.36 -1.26 7.99
C THR A 104 -8.15 -0.55 7.39
N LYS A 105 -8.22 -0.04 6.15
CA LYS A 105 -7.17 0.85 5.58
C LYS A 105 -7.62 2.30 5.33
N THR A 106 -8.86 2.61 5.67
CA THR A 106 -9.46 3.93 5.41
C THR A 106 -9.09 4.97 6.46
N THR A 107 -9.02 4.62 7.74
CA THR A 107 -8.84 5.59 8.84
C THR A 107 -7.45 6.23 8.80
N THR A 108 -6.38 5.46 8.62
CA THR A 108 -5.02 6.01 8.46
C THR A 108 -4.90 6.93 7.26
N ASN A 109 -5.52 6.59 6.12
CA ASN A 109 -5.50 7.43 4.93
C ASN A 109 -6.30 8.73 5.12
N LYS A 110 -7.46 8.66 5.80
CA LYS A 110 -8.23 9.85 6.13
C LYS A 110 -7.48 10.77 7.08
N VAL A 111 -6.90 10.23 8.15
CA VAL A 111 -6.09 10.99 9.11
C VAL A 111 -4.92 11.66 8.39
N ASN A 112 -4.17 10.94 7.54
CA ASN A 112 -3.09 11.54 6.78
C ASN A 112 -3.56 12.65 5.83
N LYS A 113 -4.70 12.48 5.16
CA LYS A 113 -5.27 13.50 4.27
C LYS A 113 -5.71 14.76 5.03
N THR A 114 -6.25 14.59 6.23
CA THR A 114 -6.58 15.69 7.14
C THR A 114 -5.29 16.41 7.59
N LEU A 115 -4.27 15.64 7.98
CA LEU A 115 -2.96 16.19 8.34
C LEU A 115 -2.27 16.90 7.17
N ASP A 116 -2.39 16.44 5.93
CA ASP A 116 -1.81 17.11 4.75
C ASP A 116 -2.33 18.53 4.55
N SER A 117 -3.62 18.74 4.82
CA SER A 117 -4.21 20.09 4.77
C SER A 117 -3.63 21.00 5.85
N LEU A 118 -3.39 20.45 7.04
CA LEU A 118 -2.77 21.15 8.17
C LEU A 118 -1.28 21.44 7.91
N ARG A 119 -0.54 20.50 7.32
CA ARG A 119 0.88 20.65 6.95
C ARG A 119 1.09 21.87 6.06
N LYS A 120 0.23 22.09 5.07
CA LYS A 120 0.34 23.27 4.19
C LYS A 120 0.31 24.57 4.99
N TYR A 121 -0.56 24.65 6.00
CA TYR A 121 -0.65 25.81 6.86
C TYR A 121 0.56 25.91 7.79
N LEU A 122 0.94 24.82 8.45
CA LEU A 122 2.04 24.79 9.41
C LEU A 122 3.40 25.06 8.76
N GLN A 123 3.63 24.54 7.56
CA GLN A 123 4.89 24.72 6.82
C GLN A 123 5.07 26.17 6.37
N MET A 124 4.00 26.91 6.07
CA MET A 124 4.07 28.36 5.83
C MET A 124 4.54 29.12 7.07
N HIS A 125 4.31 28.58 8.26
CA HIS A 125 4.74 29.14 9.54
C HIS A 125 6.00 28.46 10.10
N GLY A 126 6.71 27.67 9.28
CA GLY A 126 7.98 27.03 9.65
C GLY A 126 7.84 25.85 10.63
N GLY A 127 6.64 25.29 10.78
CA GLY A 127 6.37 24.08 11.55
C GLY A 127 5.87 22.92 10.67
N ASP A 128 5.77 21.73 11.24
CA ASP A 128 5.23 20.56 10.56
C ASP A 128 4.61 19.58 11.55
N ILE A 129 3.79 18.65 11.04
CA ILE A 129 3.11 17.62 11.83
C ILE A 129 3.13 16.27 11.12
N GLN A 130 3.48 15.22 11.86
CA GLN A 130 3.58 13.86 11.35
C GLN A 130 2.72 12.90 12.16
N LEU A 131 2.09 11.95 11.46
CA LEU A 131 1.41 10.84 12.09
C LEU A 131 2.47 9.85 12.57
N VAL A 132 2.42 9.50 13.85
CA VAL A 132 3.31 8.50 14.44
C VAL A 132 2.65 7.14 14.36
N GLU A 133 1.45 7.02 14.91
CA GLU A 133 0.66 5.78 14.86
C GLU A 133 -0.81 6.05 15.17
N ILE A 134 -1.65 5.03 14.95
CA ILE A 134 -3.02 4.97 15.46
C ILE A 134 -3.08 3.72 16.34
N THR A 135 -3.41 3.89 17.62
CA THR A 135 -3.47 2.79 18.58
C THR A 135 -4.68 1.88 18.30
N PRO A 136 -4.69 0.63 18.82
CA PRO A 136 -5.84 -0.26 18.74
C PRO A 136 -7.12 0.34 19.35
N ASP A 137 -6.98 1.28 20.28
CA ASP A 137 -8.07 2.01 20.94
C ASP A 137 -8.51 3.25 20.14
N ASN A 138 -8.15 3.35 18.86
CA ASN A 138 -8.46 4.48 17.97
C ASN A 138 -7.97 5.84 18.49
N VAL A 139 -6.81 5.88 19.14
CA VAL A 139 -6.12 7.13 19.51
C VAL A 139 -5.06 7.46 18.46
N VAL A 140 -5.10 8.67 17.92
CA VAL A 140 -4.15 9.15 16.90
C VAL A 140 -2.98 9.83 17.59
N ARG A 141 -1.77 9.30 17.41
CA ARG A 141 -0.55 9.90 17.97
C ARG A 141 0.17 10.71 16.89
N VAL A 142 0.42 11.98 17.17
CA VAL A 142 1.08 12.92 16.25
C VAL A 142 2.35 13.51 16.86
N ALA A 143 3.33 13.80 16.02
CA ALA A 143 4.55 14.50 16.39
C ALA A 143 4.63 15.83 15.65
N PHE A 144 4.93 16.89 16.40
CA PHE A 144 5.21 18.21 15.83
C PHE A 144 6.71 18.37 15.59
N SER A 145 7.05 19.16 14.58
CA SER A 145 8.43 19.57 14.30
C SER A 145 8.48 21.04 13.86
N GLY A 146 9.69 21.61 13.86
CA GLY A 146 9.94 23.01 13.50
C GLY A 146 9.44 24.01 14.56
N ALA A 147 8.97 25.17 14.10
CA ALA A 147 8.51 26.28 14.95
C ALA A 147 7.35 25.91 15.90
N CYS A 148 6.64 24.80 15.62
CA CYS A 148 5.54 24.30 16.44
C CYS A 148 5.99 23.61 17.74
N VAL A 149 7.29 23.33 17.94
CA VAL A 149 7.80 22.61 19.11
C VAL A 149 8.02 23.54 20.33
N GLY A 150 8.01 24.87 20.17
CA GLY A 150 8.42 25.80 21.24
C GLY A 150 7.49 26.97 21.58
N CYS A 151 6.28 27.05 21.03
CA CYS A 151 5.34 28.16 21.28
C CYS A 151 4.10 27.70 22.05
N SER A 152 4.10 27.89 23.38
CA SER A 152 3.04 27.41 24.27
C SER A 152 1.63 27.94 23.96
N ALA A 153 1.53 29.19 23.50
CA ALA A 153 0.25 29.81 23.11
C ALA A 153 -0.29 29.28 21.76
N ALA A 154 0.60 28.98 20.82
CA ALA A 154 0.21 28.40 19.53
C ALA A 154 -0.12 26.90 19.67
N GLN A 155 0.50 26.20 20.62
CA GLN A 155 0.36 24.76 20.81
C GLN A 155 -1.04 24.35 21.30
N GLN A 156 -1.63 25.06 22.27
CA GLN A 156 -2.97 24.72 22.78
C GLN A 156 -4.07 24.92 21.72
N THR A 157 -4.00 26.04 20.99
CA THR A 157 -4.95 26.36 19.92
C THR A 157 -4.81 25.38 18.75
N LEU A 158 -3.57 24.99 18.44
CA LEU A 158 -3.29 24.08 17.34
C LEU A 158 -3.71 22.65 17.68
N GLU A 159 -3.46 22.17 18.89
CA GLU A 159 -3.91 20.86 19.35
C GLU A 159 -5.45 20.75 19.31
N PHE A 160 -6.15 21.78 19.78
CA PHE A 160 -7.61 21.86 19.69
C PHE A 160 -8.08 21.81 18.23
N TYR A 161 -7.47 22.60 17.34
CA TYR A 161 -7.84 22.63 15.93
C TYR A 161 -7.57 21.28 15.22
N ILE A 162 -6.49 20.60 15.59
CA ILE A 162 -6.14 19.27 15.05
C ILE A 162 -7.15 18.24 15.54
N LYS A 163 -7.50 18.25 16.83
CA LYS A 163 -8.54 17.38 17.41
C LYS A 163 -9.87 17.58 16.70
N GLU A 164 -10.34 18.82 16.58
CA GLU A 164 -11.58 19.16 15.88
C GLU A 164 -11.56 18.71 14.41
N SER A 165 -10.47 18.99 13.70
CA SER A 165 -10.32 18.61 12.29
C SER A 165 -10.29 17.09 12.10
N ILE A 166 -9.63 16.35 12.99
CA ILE A 166 -9.57 14.90 12.94
C ILE A 166 -10.92 14.28 13.30
N PHE A 167 -11.59 14.72 14.38
CA PHE A 167 -12.91 14.21 14.76
C PHE A 167 -13.99 14.48 13.72
N SER A 168 -13.97 15.67 13.10
CA SER A 168 -14.91 16.04 12.04
C SER A 168 -14.78 15.14 10.80
N ASN A 169 -13.56 14.71 10.46
CA ASN A 169 -13.31 13.85 9.29
C ASN A 169 -13.28 12.35 9.61
N CYS A 170 -13.04 11.99 10.87
CA CYS A 170 -12.86 10.63 11.36
C CYS A 170 -13.57 10.46 12.72
N PRO A 171 -14.92 10.34 12.75
CA PRO A 171 -15.68 10.20 14.00
C PRO A 171 -15.41 8.88 14.75
N GLU A 172 -14.69 7.94 14.12
CA GLU A 172 -14.19 6.73 14.76
C GLU A 172 -12.99 6.95 15.69
N ILE A 173 -12.30 8.10 15.62
CA ILE A 173 -11.17 8.43 16.47
C ILE A 173 -11.66 8.90 17.84
N ILE A 174 -11.10 8.34 18.90
CA ILE A 174 -11.51 8.62 20.28
C ILE A 174 -10.71 9.79 20.86
N ASP A 175 -9.42 9.88 20.54
CA ASP A 175 -8.56 10.97 20.99
C ASP A 175 -7.36 11.21 20.05
N VAL A 176 -6.70 12.36 20.20
CA VAL A 176 -5.47 12.73 19.51
C VAL A 176 -4.42 13.18 20.51
N GLU A 177 -3.24 12.56 20.51
CA GLU A 177 -2.16 12.85 21.45
C GLU A 177 -0.89 13.34 20.75
N ALA A 178 -0.25 14.35 21.32
CA ALA A 178 1.04 14.85 20.85
C ALA A 178 2.20 14.15 21.59
N VAL A 179 3.05 13.41 20.89
CA VAL A 179 4.09 12.58 21.54
C VAL A 179 5.40 13.32 21.86
N ASN A 180 5.64 14.47 21.23
CA ASN A 180 6.88 15.25 21.37
C ASN A 180 6.62 16.70 21.82
N MET A 181 5.73 16.91 22.81
CA MET A 181 5.63 18.21 23.48
C MET A 181 6.79 18.38 24.46
N GLY A 182 7.87 19.00 24.00
CA GLY A 182 8.90 19.52 24.88
C GLY A 182 8.46 20.85 25.48
N LEU A 183 8.42 20.94 26.82
CA LEU A 183 8.46 22.22 27.52
C LEU A 183 9.77 22.92 27.15
N ALA A 184 9.72 23.86 26.20
CA ALA A 184 10.76 24.86 26.09
C ALA A 184 10.54 25.88 27.22
N ASP A 185 11.26 25.66 28.30
CA ASP A 185 11.45 26.63 29.38
C ASP A 185 12.11 27.87 28.76
N HIS A 186 11.31 28.89 28.42
CA HIS A 186 11.82 30.18 28.01
C HIS A 186 11.98 31.05 29.26
N THR A 187 13.13 30.94 29.91
CA THR A 187 13.58 32.05 30.75
C THR A 187 13.69 33.29 29.85
N PRO A 188 12.98 34.40 30.13
CA PRO A 188 13.05 35.57 29.26
C PRO A 188 14.47 36.13 29.29
N GLN A 189 15.22 36.02 28.19
CA GLN A 189 16.48 36.72 28.06
C GLN A 189 16.19 38.20 27.85
N GLY A 190 16.92 39.02 28.63
CA GLY A 190 16.61 40.41 28.91
C GLY A 190 16.55 41.31 27.69
N ILE A 191 15.69 42.31 27.82
CA ILE A 191 15.65 43.50 26.98
C ILE A 191 16.93 44.31 27.28
N PRO A 192 17.82 44.57 26.30
CA PRO A 192 18.85 45.57 26.50
C PRO A 192 18.21 46.95 26.47
N LEU A 193 18.48 47.74 27.51
CA LEU A 193 18.18 49.18 27.60
C LEU A 193 19.01 49.98 26.58
#